data_AF-A0A968E3X9-F1
#
_entry.id   AF-A0A968E3X9-F1
#
_cell.length_a   1.000
_cell.length_b   1.000
_cell.length_c   1.000
_cell.angle_alpha   90.00
_cell.angle_beta   90.00
_cell.angle_gamma   90.00
#
_symmetry.space_group_name_H-M   'P 1'
#
loop_
_entity.id
_entity.type
_entity.pdbx_description
1 polymer ?
#
loop_
_entity_poly.entity_id
_entity_poly.type
_entity_poly.pdbx_seq_one_letter_code
_entity_poly.pdbx_strand_id
1 'polypeptide(L)' 'LLEAGGKDNYFWIHIPIGYLYTMNNPRTDWCFMTEPEAGLNGRALNYPRGKTLGGCSSINGMI' A
#
# COMPACT_ATOMS: atom_id res chain seq x y z
N LEU A 1 18.03 5.64 10.52
CA LEU A 1 16.62 5.25 10.24
C LEU A 1 16.63 3.79 9.79
N LEU A 2 15.75 2.96 10.34
CA LEU A 2 15.53 1.60 9.86
C LEU A 2 14.12 1.55 9.26
N GLU A 3 14.05 1.38 7.95
CA GLU A 3 12.83 1.27 7.15
C GLU A 3 12.95 -0.01 6.33
N ALA A 4 11.91 -0.85 6.32
CA ALA A 4 11.95 -2.15 5.63
C ALA A 4 11.77 -2.00 4.11
N GLY A 5 11.20 -0.88 3.67
CA GLY A 5 11.04 -0.52 2.27
C GLY A 5 12.25 0.15 1.63
N GLY A 6 12.14 0.35 0.32
CA GLY A 6 13.10 1.13 -0.46
C GLY A 6 12.90 2.65 -0.31
N LYS A 7 13.65 3.42 -1.09
CA LYS A 7 13.33 4.84 -1.30
C LYS A 7 12.03 4.96 -2.12
N ASP A 8 11.29 6.03 -1.89
CA ASP A 8 10.03 6.37 -2.56
C ASP A 8 10.21 6.91 -3.98
N ASN A 9 11.18 6.37 -4.73
CA ASN A 9 11.55 6.87 -6.07
C ASN A 9 10.79 6.16 -7.21
N TYR A 10 9.68 5.49 -6.90
CA TYR A 10 8.85 4.85 -7.91
C TYR A 10 7.95 5.90 -8.56
N PHE A 11 8.01 6.04 -9.88
CA PHE A 11 7.30 7.08 -10.64
C PHE A 11 5.83 7.27 -10.23
N TRP A 12 5.09 6.19 -9.99
CA TRP A 12 3.69 6.23 -9.61
C TRP A 12 3.42 6.80 -8.21
N ILE A 13 4.40 6.83 -7.30
CA ILE A 13 4.26 7.48 -5.98
C ILE A 13 4.03 8.99 -6.15
N HIS A 14 4.66 9.61 -7.14
CA HIS A 14 4.64 11.05 -7.31
C HIS A 14 3.49 11.55 -8.20
N ILE A 15 2.75 10.64 -8.84
CA ILE A 15 1.54 10.99 -9.59
C ILE A 15 0.34 10.85 -8.66
N PRO A 16 -0.54 11.86 -8.53
CA PRO A 16 -1.68 11.81 -7.60
C PRO A 16 -2.60 10.58 -7.75
N ILE A 17 -2.92 10.18 -8.97
CA ILE A 17 -3.74 8.98 -9.24
C ILE A 17 -2.92 7.68 -9.20
N GLY A 18 -1.61 7.79 -9.03
CA GLY A 18 -0.66 6.69 -9.10
C GLY A 18 -0.76 5.71 -7.94
N TYR A 19 -1.48 6.06 -6.86
CA TYR A 19 -1.74 5.16 -5.74
C TYR A 19 -2.41 3.83 -6.15
N LEU A 20 -3.17 3.85 -7.25
CA LEU A 20 -3.77 2.64 -7.84
C LEU A 20 -2.73 1.62 -8.31
N TYR A 21 -1.52 2.07 -8.65
CA TYR A 21 -0.41 1.23 -9.11
C TYR A 21 0.57 0.87 -7.97
N THR A 22 0.42 1.48 -6.80
CA THR A 22 1.26 1.23 -5.63
C THR A 22 0.57 0.33 -4.60
N MET A 23 -0.77 0.31 -4.55
CA MET A 23 -1.55 -0.64 -3.77
C MET A 23 -1.45 -2.06 -4.34
N ASN A 24 -1.31 -3.05 -3.45
CA ASN A 24 -1.10 -4.46 -3.76
C ASN A 24 0.11 -4.73 -4.68
N ASN A 25 1.09 -3.82 -4.66
CA ASN A 25 2.33 -3.94 -5.42
C ASN A 25 3.48 -4.20 -4.43
N PRO A 26 4.17 -5.37 -4.47
CA PRO A 26 5.18 -5.75 -3.49
C PRO A 26 6.41 -4.82 -3.45
N ARG A 27 6.57 -3.95 -4.45
CA ARG A 27 7.60 -2.90 -4.46
C ARG A 27 7.32 -1.80 -3.43
N THR A 28 6.05 -1.48 -3.22
CA THR A 28 5.60 -0.30 -2.47
C THR A 28 4.60 -0.62 -1.37
N ASP A 29 4.08 -1.84 -1.33
CA ASP A 29 3.08 -2.33 -0.39
C ASP A 29 3.57 -3.64 0.25
N TRP A 30 3.15 -3.87 1.49
CA TRP A 30 3.27 -5.15 2.17
C TRP A 30 2.32 -6.22 1.62
N CYS A 31 1.28 -5.82 0.88
CA CYS A 31 0.26 -6.69 0.28
C CYS A 31 -0.44 -7.56 1.33
N PHE A 32 -0.73 -6.99 2.50
CA PHE A 32 -1.48 -7.70 3.52
C PHE A 32 -2.92 -7.96 3.07
N MET A 33 -3.48 -9.03 3.63
CA MET A 33 -4.88 -9.41 3.50
C MET A 33 -5.49 -9.51 4.89
N THR A 34 -6.74 -9.08 5.03
CA THR A 34 -7.49 -9.36 6.26
C THR A 34 -7.82 -10.84 6.35
N GLU A 35 -8.10 -11.34 7.55
CA GLU A 35 -8.79 -12.62 7.69
C GLU A 35 -10.21 -12.53 7.08
N PRO A 36 -10.80 -13.66 6.67
CA PRO A 36 -12.18 -13.71 6.21
C PRO A 36 -13.15 -13.19 7.28
N GLU A 37 -13.96 -12.20 6.93
CA GLU A 37 -14.91 -11.58 7.87
C GLU A 37 -16.33 -12.11 7.63
N ALA A 38 -16.98 -12.61 8.68
CA ALA A 38 -18.34 -13.15 8.61
C ALA A 38 -19.33 -12.06 8.17
N GLY A 39 -19.17 -10.83 8.67
CA GLY A 39 -19.97 -9.66 8.25
C GLY A 39 -19.79 -9.25 6.79
N LEU A 40 -18.78 -9.79 6.08
CA LEU A 40 -18.54 -9.53 4.66
C LEU A 40 -18.81 -10.75 3.77
N ASN A 41 -19.64 -11.69 4.23
CA ASN A 41 -19.91 -12.98 3.59
C ASN A 41 -18.65 -13.83 3.39
N GLY A 42 -17.74 -13.83 4.38
CA GLY A 42 -16.51 -14.61 4.36
C GLY A 42 -15.44 -14.08 3.39
N ARG A 43 -15.56 -12.82 2.95
CA ARG A 43 -14.54 -12.19 2.10
C ARG A 43 -13.35 -11.73 2.94
N ALA A 44 -12.15 -11.95 2.40
CA ALA A 44 -10.93 -11.27 2.82
C ALA A 44 -10.69 -10.05 1.91
N LEU A 45 -10.21 -8.95 2.48
CA LEU A 45 -9.96 -7.71 1.76
C LEU A 45 -8.46 -7.42 1.67
N ASN A 46 -8.04 -6.79 0.58
CA ASN A 46 -6.71 -6.21 0.47
C ASN A 46 -6.54 -5.12 1.54
N TYR A 47 -5.43 -5.16 2.27
CA TYR A 47 -5.11 -4.23 3.33
C TYR A 47 -3.77 -3.52 3.05
N PRO A 48 -3.75 -2.58 2.08
CA PRO A 48 -2.52 -1.99 1.59
C PRO A 48 -1.82 -1.18 2.69
N ARG A 49 -0.53 -1.44 2.88
CA ARG A 49 0.36 -0.75 3.81
C ARG A 49 1.66 -0.40 3.13
N GLY A 50 2.03 0.88 3.13
CA GLY A 50 3.22 1.37 2.45
C GLY A 50 4.50 0.73 3.00
N LYS A 51 5.29 0.15 2.09
CA LYS A 51 6.60 -0.45 2.33
C LYS A 51 7.67 0.33 1.57
N THR A 52 7.85 1.58 1.95
CA THR A 52 8.81 2.52 1.36
C THR A 52 9.11 3.61 2.39
N LEU A 53 10.19 4.37 2.20
CA LEU A 53 10.43 5.60 2.94
C LEU A 53 9.22 6.54 2.80
N GLY A 54 8.68 7.02 3.92
CA GLY A 54 7.39 7.74 3.98
C GLY A 54 6.18 6.84 4.28
N GLY A 55 6.31 5.52 4.11
CA GLY A 55 5.30 4.55 4.53
C GLY A 55 3.98 4.73 3.79
N CYS A 56 2.87 4.78 4.53
CA CYS A 56 1.54 4.88 3.95
C CYS A 56 1.25 6.25 3.31
N SER A 57 1.94 7.34 3.71
CA SER A 57 1.71 8.65 3.08
C SER A 57 2.22 8.70 1.64
N SER A 58 3.20 7.87 1.28
CA SER A 58 3.73 7.75 -0.08
C SER A 58 2.83 6.95 -1.03
N ILE A 59 1.79 6.27 -0.53
CA ILE A 59 0.89 5.44 -1.35
C ILE A 59 -0.60 5.76 -1.10
N ASN A 60 -0.89 6.92 -0.52
CA ASN A 60 -2.27 7.33 -0.21
C ASN A 60 -2.91 8.11 -1.37
N GLY A 61 -4.19 8.44 -1.22
CA GLY A 61 -4.92 9.32 -2.15
C GLY A 61 -4.71 10.82 -1.89
N MET A 62 -3.78 11.20 -1.01
CA MET A 62 -3.47 12.58 -0.62
C MET A 62 -4.67 13.43 -0.17
N ILE A 63 -5.60 12.80 0.55
CA ILE A 63 -6.75 13.44 1.24
C ILE A 63 -6.49 13.41 2.74
#